data_AF-W4M0T7-F1
#
_entry.id   AF-W4M0T7-F1
#
_cell.length_a   1.000
_cell.length_b   1.000
_cell.length_c   1.000
_cell.angle_alpha   90.00
_cell.angle_beta   90.00
_cell.angle_gamma   90.00
#
_symmetry.space_group_name_H-M   'P 1'
#
loop_
_entity.id
_entity.type
_entity.pdbx_description
1 polymer ?
#
loop_
_entity_poly.entity_id
_entity_poly.type
_entity_poly.pdbx_seq_one_letter_code
_entity_poly.pdbx_strand_id
1 'polypeptide(L)'
;MKFYGILTGVVLCLVYAIWYGVKIQEMPKLVSFLFLLFIGQLLEESINILIVIKKISWDEMNINIGVFSKHIYPITFGSLAGIYGSIYTVLETFNPLFKRRKNLSQLANQLSQLREHMKTQANSREHEAAIGAIASAEIEAVVGYESQVIEHLSRTNQWALEVAQQNGLKEAERAIRRALG
;
A
#
# COMPACT_ATOMS: atom_id res chain seq x y z
N MET A 1 11.75 28.55 5.66
CA MET A 1 12.99 27.77 5.45
C MET A 1 12.79 26.33 4.92
N LYS A 2 11.59 25.72 4.91
CA LYS A 2 11.39 24.34 4.40
C LYS A 2 11.47 24.17 2.87
N PHE A 3 11.29 25.24 2.10
CA PHE A 3 11.52 25.23 0.65
C PHE A 3 12.96 24.91 0.26
N TYR A 4 13.93 25.25 1.13
CA TYR A 4 15.34 24.92 0.90
C TYR A 4 15.58 23.41 0.92
N GLY A 5 14.90 22.64 1.78
CA GLY A 5 15.07 21.19 1.85
C GLY A 5 14.62 20.45 0.59
N ILE A 6 13.48 20.88 0.02
CA ILE A 6 12.94 20.32 -1.23
C ILE A 6 13.85 20.67 -2.40
N LEU A 7 14.30 21.93 -2.47
CA LEU A 7 15.20 22.39 -3.52
C LEU A 7 16.55 21.67 -3.44
N THR A 8 17.11 21.48 -2.23
CA THR A 8 18.35 20.74 -2.04
C THR A 8 18.21 19.26 -2.40
N GLY A 9 17.07 18.63 -2.08
CA GLY A 9 16.83 17.22 -2.41
C GLY A 9 16.74 16.99 -3.92
N VAL A 10 16.03 17.86 -4.63
CA VAL A 10 15.93 17.81 -6.11
C VAL A 10 17.27 18.09 -6.77
N VAL A 11 18.02 19.08 -6.27
CA VAL A 11 19.36 19.42 -6.78
C VAL A 11 20.36 18.28 -6.53
N LEU A 12 20.35 17.65 -5.35
CA LEU A 12 21.19 16.47 -5.06
C LEU A 12 20.85 15.28 -5.96
N CYS A 13 19.57 15.04 -6.24
CA CYS A 13 19.16 13.97 -7.16
C CYS A 13 19.61 14.24 -8.60
N LEU A 14 19.53 15.49 -9.06
CA LEU A 14 20.02 15.88 -10.38
C LEU A 14 21.54 15.73 -10.48
N VAL A 15 22.28 16.16 -9.46
CA VAL A 15 23.75 15.99 -9.39
C VAL A 15 24.13 14.50 -9.38
N TYR A 16 23.42 13.67 -8.62
CA TYR A 16 23.66 12.23 -8.56
C TYR A 16 23.37 11.53 -9.90
N ALA A 17 22.26 11.88 -10.55
CA ALA A 17 21.88 11.33 -11.86
C ALA A 17 22.91 11.71 -12.96
N ILE A 18 23.45 12.93 -12.91
CA ILE A 18 24.52 13.38 -13.81
C ILE A 18 25.82 12.64 -13.53
N TRP A 19 26.20 12.45 -12.25
CA TRP A 19 27.42 11.76 -11.86
C TRP A 19 27.43 10.31 -12.34
N TYR A 20 26.31 9.59 -12.21
CA TYR A 20 26.21 8.18 -12.59
C TYR A 20 25.85 7.92 -14.05
N GLY A 21 25.81 8.96 -14.89
CA GLY A 21 25.55 8.81 -16.32
C GLY A 21 24.16 8.24 -16.65
N VAL A 22 23.16 8.50 -15.79
CA VAL A 22 21.80 8.02 -16.00
C VAL A 22 21.24 8.68 -17.27
N LYS A 23 20.83 7.87 -18.25
CA LYS A 23 20.24 8.39 -19.48
C LYS A 23 18.95 9.14 -19.16
N ILE A 24 18.81 10.35 -19.71
CA ILE A 24 17.67 11.26 -19.49
C ILE A 24 16.31 10.58 -19.74
N GLN A 25 16.25 9.58 -20.63
CA GLN A 25 15.04 8.81 -20.94
C GLN A 25 14.51 7.97 -19.76
N GLU A 26 15.31 7.67 -18.74
CA GLU A 26 14.88 6.91 -17.55
C GLU A 26 14.49 7.79 -16.35
N MET A 27 14.73 9.10 -16.43
CA MET A 27 14.41 10.06 -15.35
C MET A 27 12.93 10.06 -14.91
N PRO A 28 11.91 9.88 -15.77
CA PRO A 28 10.52 9.90 -15.33
C PRO A 28 10.17 8.79 -14.32
N LYS A 29 10.81 7.62 -14.48
CA LYS A 29 10.63 6.48 -13.57
C LYS A 29 11.31 6.73 -12.22
N LEU A 30 12.51 7.29 -12.26
CA LEU A 30 13.27 7.64 -11.05
C LEU A 30 12.57 8.75 -10.25
N VAL A 31 12.08 9.79 -10.92
CA VAL A 31 11.32 10.88 -10.30
C VAL A 31 10.01 10.38 -9.70
N SER A 32 9.30 9.49 -10.39
CA SER A 32 8.07 8.87 -9.85
C SER A 32 8.35 7.99 -8.63
N PHE A 33 9.44 7.22 -8.65
CA PHE A 33 9.86 6.38 -7.52
C PHE A 33 10.28 7.22 -6.30
N LEU A 34 11.06 8.28 -6.51
CA LEU A 34 11.46 9.19 -5.44
C LEU A 34 10.28 10.00 -4.89
N PHE A 35 9.32 10.38 -5.74
CA PHE A 35 8.09 11.02 -5.30
C PHE A 35 7.24 10.07 -4.43
N LEU A 36 7.18 8.78 -4.77
CA LEU A 36 6.51 7.76 -3.96
C LEU A 36 7.23 7.51 -2.63
N LEU A 37 8.56 7.47 -2.62
CA LEU A 37 9.34 7.38 -1.37
C LEU A 37 9.15 8.60 -0.47
N PHE A 38 9.13 9.79 -1.06
CA PHE A 38 8.89 11.03 -0.34
C PHE A 38 7.46 11.10 0.21
N ILE A 39 6.46 10.67 -0.56
CA ILE A 39 5.08 10.49 -0.07
C ILE A 39 5.03 9.45 1.05
N GLY A 40 5.80 8.36 0.95
CA GLY A 40 5.92 7.33 1.99
C GLY A 40 6.46 7.88 3.31
N GLN A 41 7.56 8.63 3.27
CA GLN A 41 8.11 9.29 4.47
C GLN A 41 7.17 10.37 5.02
N LEU A 42 6.54 11.17 4.16
CA LEU A 42 5.54 12.15 4.58
C LEU A 42 4.32 11.47 5.21
N LEU A 43 3.93 10.29 4.73
CA LEU A 43 2.84 9.49 5.30
C LEU A 43 3.22 8.99 6.69
N GLU A 44 4.42 8.46 6.87
CA GLU A 44 4.90 7.95 8.16
C GLU A 44 5.03 9.09 9.21
N GLU A 45 5.57 10.24 8.81
CA GLU A 45 5.58 11.44 9.65
C GLU A 45 4.17 11.99 9.90
N SER A 46 3.26 11.96 8.92
CA SER A 46 1.89 12.43 9.09
C SER A 46 1.07 11.52 10.02
N ILE A 47 1.33 10.21 10.02
CA ILE A 47 0.72 9.25 10.95
C ILE A 47 1.22 9.52 12.38
N ASN A 48 2.53 9.76 12.55
CA ASN A 48 3.08 10.16 13.85
C ASN A 48 2.50 11.49 14.33
N ILE A 49 2.32 12.46 13.43
CA ILE A 49 1.65 13.73 13.72
C ILE A 49 0.17 13.50 14.09
N LEU A 50 -0.56 12.62 13.40
CA LEU A 50 -1.94 12.26 13.71
C LEU A 50 -2.07 11.54 15.06
N ILE A 51 -1.12 10.67 15.43
CA ILE A 51 -1.05 10.03 16.75
C ILE A 51 -0.81 11.08 17.84
N VAL A 52 0.10 12.02 17.59
CA VAL A 52 0.39 13.13 18.49
C VAL A 52 -0.84 14.06 18.62
N ILE A 53 -1.52 14.40 17.52
CA ILE A 53 -2.75 15.21 17.51
C ILE A 53 -3.89 14.49 18.24
N LYS A 54 -4.05 13.17 18.08
CA LYS A 54 -5.07 12.40 18.78
C LYS A 54 -4.80 12.32 20.29
N LYS A 55 -3.53 12.24 20.69
CA LYS A 55 -3.12 12.27 22.11
C LYS A 55 -3.29 13.66 22.72
N ILE A 56 -3.04 14.70 21.93
CA ILE A 56 -3.25 16.12 22.24
C ILE A 56 -4.73 16.49 22.39
N SER A 57 -5.61 15.93 21.55
CA SER A 57 -7.04 16.27 21.52
C SER A 57 -7.80 15.79 22.76
N TRP A 58 -7.19 14.99 23.63
CA TRP A 58 -7.82 14.40 24.80
C TRP A 58 -7.35 15.03 26.12
N ASP A 59 -6.25 15.79 26.12
CA ASP A 59 -5.78 16.55 27.27
C ASP A 59 -5.78 18.04 26.92
N GLU A 60 -6.51 18.87 27.65
CA GLU A 60 -6.47 20.33 27.51
C GLU A 60 -5.06 20.86 27.86
N MET A 61 -4.11 20.81 26.91
CA MET A 61 -2.81 21.43 27.04
C MET A 61 -2.49 22.34 25.86
N ASN A 62 -2.06 23.56 26.18
CA ASN A 62 -1.37 24.47 25.28
C ASN A 62 -0.13 23.79 24.70
N ILE A 63 -0.16 23.42 23.42
CA ILE A 63 1.01 22.82 22.77
C ILE A 63 1.92 23.89 22.20
N ASN A 64 3.12 23.95 22.76
CA ASN A 64 4.26 24.62 22.16
C ASN A 64 4.91 23.67 21.14
N ILE A 65 4.48 23.76 19.88
CA ILE A 65 5.02 22.96 18.78
C ILE A 65 6.37 23.59 18.40
N GLY A 66 7.46 23.06 18.95
CA GLY A 66 8.85 23.21 18.49
C GLY A 66 9.25 24.58 17.91
N VAL A 67 10.02 25.35 18.70
CA VAL A 67 10.62 26.64 18.36
C VAL A 67 11.35 26.61 17.00
N PHE A 68 10.67 27.04 15.94
CA PHE A 68 11.31 27.54 14.74
C PHE A 68 11.53 29.05 14.92
N SER A 69 12.73 29.45 15.34
CA SER A 69 13.22 30.84 15.35
C SER A 69 12.32 31.89 16.01
N LYS A 70 12.37 32.04 17.34
CA LYS A 70 11.97 33.21 18.19
C LYS A 70 10.65 33.97 17.90
N HIS A 71 9.85 33.55 16.92
CA HIS A 71 8.62 34.18 16.46
C HIS A 71 7.53 33.13 16.58
N ILE A 72 6.72 33.28 17.61
CA ILE A 72 5.52 32.48 17.81
C ILE A 72 4.50 33.00 16.79
N TYR A 73 4.31 32.26 15.68
CA TYR A 73 3.20 32.54 14.78
C TYR A 73 1.95 31.91 15.39
N PRO A 74 0.91 32.69 15.74
CA PRO A 74 -0.34 32.11 16.18
C PRO A 74 -0.91 31.29 15.02
N ILE A 75 -1.00 29.97 15.20
CA ILE A 75 -1.74 29.12 14.27
C ILE A 75 -3.20 29.51 14.46
N THR A 76 -3.74 30.27 13.51
CA THR A 76 -5.15 30.65 13.58
C THR A 76 -6.03 29.41 13.44
N PHE A 77 -7.22 29.46 14.04
CA PHE A 77 -8.24 28.42 13.87
C PHE A 77 -8.50 28.11 12.38
N GLY A 78 -8.44 29.12 11.51
CA GLY A 78 -8.57 28.95 10.06
C GLY A 78 -7.47 28.08 9.44
N SER A 79 -6.23 28.20 9.92
CA SER A 79 -5.12 27.34 9.49
C SER A 79 -5.33 25.88 9.88
N LEU A 80 -5.82 25.62 11.12
CA LEU A 80 -6.13 24.26 11.57
C LEU A 80 -7.31 23.65 10.81
N ALA A 81 -8.37 24.43 10.57
CA ALA A 81 -9.52 23.99 9.78
C ALA A 81 -9.12 23.64 8.34
N GLY A 82 -8.23 24.43 7.73
CA GLY A 82 -7.70 24.16 6.38
C GLY A 82 -6.87 22.87 6.30
N ILE A 83 -6.02 22.62 7.31
CA ILE A 83 -5.27 21.36 7.40
C ILE A 83 -6.21 20.16 7.59
N TYR A 84 -7.19 20.29 8.48
CA TYR A 84 -8.16 19.22 8.75
C TYR A 84 -8.99 18.89 7.51
N GLY A 85 -9.49 19.90 6.81
CA GLY A 85 -10.22 19.72 5.55
C GLY A 85 -9.36 19.01 4.50
N SER A 86 -8.09 19.40 4.36
CA SER A 86 -7.17 18.77 3.41
C SER A 86 -6.90 17.30 3.74
N ILE A 87 -6.70 16.96 5.02
CA ILE A 87 -6.52 15.57 5.47
C ILE A 87 -7.79 14.75 5.21
N TYR A 88 -8.98 15.31 5.50
CA TYR A 88 -10.25 14.64 5.25
C TYR A 88 -10.46 14.34 3.76
N THR A 89 -10.25 15.32 2.89
CA THR A 89 -10.35 15.13 1.44
C THR A 89 -9.38 14.07 0.93
N VAL A 90 -8.13 14.06 1.41
CA VAL A 90 -7.16 13.01 1.07
C VAL A 90 -7.64 11.64 1.56
N LEU A 91 -8.04 11.52 2.83
CA LEU A 91 -8.51 10.24 3.37
C LEU A 91 -9.71 9.71 2.59
N GLU A 92 -10.69 10.56 2.29
CA GLU A 92 -11.90 10.15 1.57
C GLU A 92 -11.60 9.76 0.12
N THR A 93 -10.73 10.51 -0.56
CA THR A 93 -10.28 10.21 -1.93
C THR A 93 -9.52 8.89 -2.03
N PHE A 94 -8.68 8.57 -1.03
CA PHE A 94 -7.82 7.38 -1.04
C PHE A 94 -8.40 6.18 -0.27
N ASN A 95 -9.49 6.34 0.49
CA ASN A 95 -10.16 5.26 1.22
C ASN A 95 -10.43 4.00 0.36
N PRO A 96 -10.91 4.11 -0.89
CA PRO A 96 -11.10 2.94 -1.75
C PRO A 96 -9.79 2.18 -2.02
N LEU A 97 -8.66 2.87 -2.16
CA LEU A 97 -7.35 2.27 -2.43
C LEU A 97 -6.83 1.52 -1.20
N PHE A 98 -6.98 2.11 0.00
CA PHE A 98 -6.62 1.44 1.25
C PHE A 98 -7.48 0.20 1.51
N LYS A 99 -8.78 0.29 1.24
CA LYS A 99 -9.69 -0.86 1.35
C LYS A 99 -9.30 -1.99 0.38
N ARG A 100 -8.96 -1.66 -0.87
CA ARG A 100 -8.48 -2.65 -1.86
C ARG A 100 -7.19 -3.33 -1.40
N ARG A 101 -6.18 -2.58 -0.95
CA ARG A 101 -4.93 -3.18 -0.45
C ARG A 101 -5.15 -4.10 0.75
N LYS A 102 -5.98 -3.69 1.69
CA LYS A 102 -6.32 -4.52 2.86
C LYS A 102 -6.95 -5.84 2.43
N ASN A 103 -7.87 -5.80 1.46
CA ASN A 103 -8.50 -7.00 0.93
C ASN A 103 -7.49 -7.92 0.22
N LEU A 104 -6.56 -7.37 -0.57
CA LEU A 104 -5.53 -8.15 -1.25
C LEU A 104 -4.55 -8.82 -0.27
N SER A 105 -4.17 -8.14 0.81
CA SER A 105 -3.33 -8.73 1.86
C SER A 105 -4.05 -9.89 2.58
N GLN A 106 -5.35 -9.73 2.88
CA GLN A 106 -6.15 -10.82 3.46
C GLN A 106 -6.29 -11.98 2.47
N LEU A 107 -6.49 -11.70 1.19
CA LEU A 107 -6.54 -12.70 0.13
C LEU A 107 -5.22 -13.47 0.01
N ALA A 108 -4.08 -12.79 0.02
CA ALA A 108 -2.76 -13.42 -0.03
C ALA A 108 -2.57 -14.43 1.11
N ASN A 109 -2.92 -14.05 2.34
CA ASN A 109 -2.86 -14.95 3.49
C ASN A 109 -3.73 -16.20 3.32
N GLN A 110 -4.95 -16.04 2.79
CA GLN A 110 -5.85 -17.17 2.54
C GLN A 110 -5.37 -18.05 1.38
N LEU A 111 -4.80 -17.47 0.32
CA LEU A 111 -4.19 -18.24 -0.78
C LEU A 111 -2.99 -19.05 -0.29
N SER A 112 -2.20 -18.49 0.64
CA SER A 112 -1.09 -19.21 1.28
C SER A 112 -1.59 -20.44 2.05
N GLN A 113 -2.63 -20.28 2.87
CA GLN A 113 -3.27 -21.39 3.59
C GLN A 113 -3.85 -22.43 2.63
N LEU A 114 -4.58 -21.98 1.61
CA LEU A 114 -5.16 -22.84 0.58
C LEU A 114 -4.08 -23.68 -0.11
N ARG A 115 -2.95 -23.06 -0.48
CA ARG A 115 -1.82 -23.74 -1.11
C ARG A 115 -1.28 -24.87 -0.24
N GLU A 116 -1.11 -24.65 1.06
CA GLU A 116 -0.65 -25.69 1.99
C GLU A 116 -1.68 -26.82 2.12
N HIS A 117 -2.98 -26.51 2.18
CA HIS A 117 -4.04 -27.54 2.18
C HIS A 117 -4.13 -28.33 0.86
N MET A 118 -3.91 -27.67 -0.28
CA MET A 118 -3.90 -28.36 -1.59
C MET A 118 -2.70 -29.30 -1.72
N LYS A 119 -1.52 -28.91 -1.22
CA LYS A 119 -0.32 -29.76 -1.23
C LYS A 119 -0.52 -31.08 -0.51
N THR A 120 -1.26 -31.10 0.60
CA THR A 120 -1.50 -32.34 1.36
C THR A 120 -2.47 -33.31 0.67
N GLN A 121 -3.29 -32.80 -0.26
CA GLN A 121 -4.32 -33.57 -0.98
C GLN A 121 -3.98 -33.82 -2.46
N ALA A 122 -2.85 -33.29 -2.95
CA ALA A 122 -2.44 -33.43 -4.34
C ALA A 122 -2.06 -34.87 -4.68
N ASN A 123 -2.69 -35.42 -5.72
CA ASN A 123 -2.45 -36.80 -6.18
C ASN A 123 -2.36 -36.92 -7.72
N SER A 124 -2.44 -35.79 -8.42
CA SER A 124 -2.46 -35.71 -9.89
C SER A 124 -1.64 -34.52 -10.37
N ARG A 125 -1.22 -34.55 -11.64
CA ARG A 125 -0.46 -33.43 -12.25
C ARG A 125 -1.33 -32.18 -12.38
N GLU A 126 -2.63 -32.36 -12.56
CA GLU A 126 -3.61 -31.29 -12.60
C GLU A 126 -3.70 -30.57 -11.25
N HIS A 127 -3.57 -31.30 -10.14
CA HIS A 127 -3.53 -30.70 -8.80
C HIS A 127 -2.24 -29.88 -8.61
N GLU A 128 -1.09 -30.39 -9.06
CA GLU A 128 0.18 -29.67 -9.00
C GLU A 128 0.15 -28.39 -9.85
N ALA A 129 -0.44 -28.43 -11.04
CA ALA A 129 -0.62 -27.26 -11.90
C ALA A 129 -1.50 -26.19 -11.22
N ALA A 130 -2.61 -26.62 -10.58
CA ALA A 130 -3.47 -25.71 -9.82
C ALA A 130 -2.75 -25.09 -8.61
N ILE A 131 -1.92 -25.86 -7.90
CA ILE A 131 -1.07 -25.37 -6.80
C ILE A 131 -0.10 -24.29 -7.31
N GLY A 132 0.51 -24.50 -8.48
CA GLY A 132 1.38 -23.50 -9.11
C GLY A 132 0.64 -22.20 -9.44
N ALA A 133 -0.56 -22.30 -9.99
CA ALA A 133 -1.41 -21.14 -10.29
C ALA A 133 -1.79 -20.36 -9.01
N ILE A 134 -2.16 -21.05 -7.92
CA ILE A 134 -2.43 -20.42 -6.62
C ILE A 134 -1.18 -19.72 -6.06
N ALA A 135 0.00 -20.34 -6.20
CA ALA A 135 1.25 -19.74 -5.75
C ALA A 135 1.59 -18.44 -6.50
N SER A 136 1.37 -18.41 -7.83
CA SER A 136 1.53 -17.18 -8.61
C SER A 136 0.52 -16.11 -8.19
N ALA A 137 -0.75 -16.48 -7.99
CA ALA A 137 -1.78 -15.55 -7.52
C ALA A 137 -1.46 -14.98 -6.12
N GLU A 138 -0.89 -15.78 -5.22
CA GLU A 138 -0.43 -15.35 -3.90
C GLU A 138 0.62 -14.24 -4.02
N ILE A 139 1.65 -14.44 -4.87
CA ILE A 139 2.72 -13.46 -5.10
C ILE A 139 2.13 -12.14 -5.60
N GLU A 140 1.27 -12.19 -6.61
CA GLU A 140 0.64 -10.99 -7.18
C GLU A 140 -0.29 -10.28 -6.18
N ALA A 141 -0.95 -11.03 -5.30
CA ALA A 141 -1.77 -10.47 -4.24
C ALA A 141 -0.95 -9.73 -3.17
N VAL A 142 0.24 -10.25 -2.83
CA VAL A 142 1.19 -9.56 -1.94
C VAL A 142 1.68 -8.25 -2.54
N VAL A 143 1.98 -8.24 -3.84
CA VAL A 143 2.43 -7.04 -4.55
C VAL A 143 1.28 -6.03 -4.74
N GLY A 144 0.04 -6.52 -4.83
CA GLY A 144 -1.17 -5.71 -4.96
C GLY A 144 -1.69 -5.60 -6.39
N TYR A 145 -1.34 -6.52 -7.29
CA TYR A 145 -1.75 -6.53 -8.69
C TYR A 145 -3.02 -7.36 -8.92
N GLU A 146 -4.18 -6.78 -8.57
CA GLU A 146 -5.50 -7.45 -8.61
C GLU A 146 -5.81 -8.15 -9.96
N SER A 147 -5.50 -7.51 -11.10
CA SER A 147 -5.78 -8.10 -12.42
C SER A 147 -4.97 -9.37 -12.67
N GLN A 148 -3.69 -9.39 -12.27
CA GLN A 148 -2.81 -10.55 -12.43
C GLN A 148 -3.21 -11.67 -11.47
N VAL A 149 -3.68 -11.34 -10.26
CA VAL A 149 -4.26 -12.33 -9.34
C VAL A 149 -5.40 -13.07 -10.03
N ILE A 150 -6.36 -12.35 -10.63
CA ILE A 150 -7.51 -12.99 -11.31
C ILE A 150 -7.04 -13.82 -12.51
N GLU A 151 -6.07 -13.35 -13.29
CA GLU A 151 -5.52 -14.09 -14.43
C GLU A 151 -4.86 -15.41 -14.00
N HIS A 152 -4.12 -15.42 -12.89
CA HIS A 152 -3.55 -16.66 -12.36
C HIS A 152 -4.64 -17.57 -11.78
N LEU A 153 -5.62 -17.02 -11.08
CA LEU A 153 -6.74 -17.78 -10.54
C LEU A 153 -7.62 -18.40 -11.63
N SER A 154 -7.74 -17.78 -12.81
CA SER A 154 -8.52 -18.37 -13.92
C SER A 154 -7.85 -19.61 -14.53
N ARG A 155 -6.57 -19.86 -14.21
CA ARG A 155 -5.84 -21.08 -14.59
C ARG A 155 -5.97 -22.20 -13.56
N THR A 156 -6.64 -21.92 -12.44
CA THR A 156 -6.98 -22.95 -11.44
C THR A 156 -8.15 -23.78 -11.94
N ASN A 157 -8.46 -24.87 -11.24
CA ASN A 157 -9.54 -25.78 -11.60
C ASN A 157 -10.60 -25.82 -10.48
N GLN A 158 -11.72 -26.50 -10.77
CA GLN A 158 -12.82 -26.67 -9.82
C GLN A 158 -12.37 -27.29 -8.48
N TRP A 159 -11.37 -28.17 -8.51
CA TRP A 159 -10.81 -28.78 -7.31
C TRP A 159 -10.24 -27.76 -6.32
N ALA A 160 -9.53 -26.73 -6.79
CA ALA A 160 -9.03 -25.65 -5.93
C ALA A 160 -10.18 -24.91 -5.20
N LEU A 161 -11.31 -24.72 -5.88
CA LEU A 161 -12.51 -24.10 -5.31
C LEU A 161 -13.12 -24.98 -4.20
N GLU A 162 -13.21 -26.29 -4.43
CA GLU A 162 -13.74 -27.24 -3.45
C GLU A 162 -12.86 -27.29 -2.18
N VAL A 163 -11.53 -27.32 -2.33
CA VAL A 163 -10.61 -27.28 -1.19
C VAL A 163 -10.76 -25.96 -0.41
N ALA A 164 -10.93 -24.83 -1.10
CA ALA A 164 -11.16 -23.53 -0.44
C ALA A 164 -12.47 -23.52 0.38
N GLN A 165 -13.54 -24.12 -0.15
CA GLN A 165 -14.84 -24.26 0.52
C GLN A 165 -14.75 -25.14 1.76
N GLN A 166 -14.11 -26.30 1.64
CA GLN A 166 -13.94 -27.25 2.74
C GLN A 166 -13.18 -26.65 3.94
N ASN A 167 -12.21 -25.78 3.67
CA ASN A 167 -11.40 -25.12 4.71
C ASN A 167 -11.99 -23.77 5.17
N GLY A 168 -13.13 -23.34 4.63
CA GLY A 168 -13.79 -22.09 5.04
C GLY A 168 -13.04 -20.81 4.64
N LEU A 169 -12.23 -20.86 3.58
CA LEU A 169 -11.41 -19.74 3.11
C LEU A 169 -12.23 -18.80 2.20
N LYS A 170 -13.15 -18.04 2.81
CA LYS A 170 -14.20 -17.27 2.10
C LYS A 170 -13.67 -16.25 1.09
N GLU A 171 -12.54 -15.58 1.32
CA GLU A 171 -11.99 -14.61 0.35
C GLU A 171 -11.37 -15.32 -0.83
N ALA A 172 -10.58 -16.37 -0.58
CA ALA A 172 -10.01 -17.21 -1.63
C ALA A 172 -11.11 -17.88 -2.47
N GLU A 173 -12.14 -18.42 -1.83
CA GLU A 173 -13.31 -18.99 -2.50
C GLU A 173 -13.98 -17.98 -3.43
N ARG A 174 -14.29 -16.78 -2.94
CA ARG A 174 -14.93 -15.72 -3.75
C ARG A 174 -14.05 -15.30 -4.92
N ALA A 175 -12.74 -15.18 -4.70
CA ALA A 175 -11.78 -14.79 -5.74
C ALA A 175 -11.66 -15.86 -6.83
N ILE A 176 -11.52 -17.13 -6.45
CA ILE A 176 -11.44 -18.26 -7.39
C ILE A 176 -12.75 -18.37 -8.18
N ARG A 177 -13.90 -18.33 -7.51
CA ARG A 177 -15.21 -18.37 -8.17
C ARG A 177 -15.33 -17.25 -9.21
N ARG A 178 -14.99 -16.02 -8.84
CA ARG A 178 -15.00 -14.87 -9.76
C ARG A 178 -14.07 -15.05 -10.97
N ALA A 179 -12.95 -15.74 -10.81
CA ALA A 179 -11.98 -15.96 -11.88
C ALA A 179 -12.41 -17.09 -12.84
N LEU A 180 -13.17 -18.08 -12.35
CA LEU A 180 -13.67 -19.20 -13.16
C LEU A 180 -14.94 -18.84 -13.96
N GLY A 181 -15.67 -17.80 -13.54
CA GLY A 181 -16.90 -17.32 -14.18
C GLY A 181 -18.16 -17.65 -13.39
#